data_AF-A0A9W9LJU1-F1
#
_entry.id   AF-A0A9W9LJU1-F1
#
_cell.length_a   1.000
_cell.length_b   1.000
_cell.length_c   1.000
_cell.angle_alpha   90.00
_cell.angle_beta   90.00
_cell.angle_gamma   90.00
#
_symmetry.space_group_name_H-M   'P 1'
#
loop_
_entity.id
_entity.type
_entity.pdbx_description
1 polymer ?
#
loop_
_entity_poly.entity_id
_entity_poly.type
_entity_poly.pdbx_seq_one_letter_code
_entity_poly.pdbx_strand_id
1 'polypeptide(L)'
;MDRGIRRRVWWHIVWLDVQSSIATGLNLCCGPETLEAVRMVDLDDEESGELPGGTSPSNKSMAGGQSVAIIYAIGRFQIARLQARIVAHLQSPQGPTEEGFGKLVADAKLLLQKMNSLIALVSTQGVPEKGYISSRLANVSPFTHPSLYKDDASQPTVFAAWTRIMLTLMKFELVILLRKPFLVPLDTANPQSRKSWTSIVQLCVNYLSIYLQLHQTPAFAPYAWFCCSHYGPSQCVFITLMYLHSFPDAGEIFLARYLVDEVIQHYATHYQISDPSSTSSTKNNSEEPASNGGKMRMPLAIQVLVELHDRLDSSGGPSSANRTNHNCETPPIVTGPPPVVAAGSKPGLRNSVFEAESDSGRNTDFLTTLSDLEAWSSMIILESDDILANPDNLMTDHAIMPGLGAQKQGHQAPR
;
A
#
# COMPACT_ATOMS: atom_id res chain seq x y z
N MET A 1 10.53 -8.03 29.79
CA MET A 1 10.18 -7.19 28.61
C MET A 1 9.26 -6.08 29.10
N ASP A 2 9.48 -4.83 28.69
CA ASP A 2 8.63 -3.69 29.04
C ASP A 2 7.17 -3.86 28.55
N ARG A 3 6.19 -3.23 29.22
CA ARG A 3 4.75 -3.32 28.89
C ARG A 3 4.43 -2.69 27.53
N GLY A 4 5.07 -1.57 27.18
CA GLY A 4 4.93 -0.91 25.88
C GLY A 4 5.44 -1.81 24.75
N ILE A 5 6.62 -2.42 24.94
CA ILE A 5 7.19 -3.35 23.96
C ILE A 5 6.26 -4.54 23.70
N ARG A 6 5.69 -5.17 24.75
CA ARG A 6 4.74 -6.30 24.56
C ARG A 6 3.52 -5.91 23.74
N ARG A 7 2.97 -4.71 23.96
CA ARG A 7 1.82 -4.19 23.19
C ARG A 7 2.19 -3.97 21.72
N ARG A 8 3.36 -3.39 21.44
CA ARG A 8 3.83 -3.21 20.05
C ARG A 8 4.04 -4.54 19.33
N VAL A 9 4.63 -5.53 20.02
CA VAL A 9 4.80 -6.88 19.48
C VAL A 9 3.44 -7.51 19.18
N TRP A 10 2.48 -7.42 20.10
CA TRP A 10 1.12 -7.93 19.89
C TRP A 10 0.47 -7.33 18.64
N TRP A 11 0.45 -6.00 18.52
CA TRP A 11 -0.16 -5.34 17.37
C TRP A 11 0.58 -5.59 16.05
N HIS A 12 1.89 -5.85 16.12
CA HIS A 12 2.65 -6.31 14.95
C HIS A 12 2.22 -7.71 14.49
N ILE A 13 1.96 -8.63 15.43
CA ILE A 13 1.42 -9.97 15.12
C ILE A 13 0.04 -9.85 14.48
N VAL A 14 -0.84 -8.99 15.02
CA VAL A 14 -2.16 -8.72 14.43
C VAL A 14 -2.02 -8.21 12.99
N TRP A 15 -1.11 -7.26 12.74
CA TRP A 15 -0.87 -6.77 11.38
C TRP A 15 -0.40 -7.90 10.44
N LEU A 16 0.51 -8.78 10.88
CA LEU A 16 0.98 -9.90 10.08
C LEU A 16 -0.16 -10.87 9.72
N ASP A 17 -1.02 -11.20 10.68
CA ASP A 17 -2.17 -12.07 10.47
C ASP A 17 -3.16 -11.48 9.45
N VAL A 18 -3.46 -10.18 9.58
CA VAL A 18 -4.31 -9.46 8.62
C VAL A 18 -3.72 -9.48 7.21
N GLN A 19 -2.42 -9.18 7.06
CA GLN A 19 -1.78 -9.19 5.74
C GLN A 19 -1.76 -10.59 5.13
N SER A 20 -1.51 -11.62 5.93
CA SER A 20 -1.57 -13.02 5.50
C SER A 20 -2.98 -13.40 5.04
N SER A 21 -4.00 -13.00 5.79
CA SER A 21 -5.40 -13.24 5.47
C SER A 21 -5.83 -12.53 4.17
N ILE A 22 -5.45 -11.27 3.99
CA ILE A 22 -5.71 -10.51 2.75
C ILE A 22 -5.04 -11.18 1.55
N ALA A 23 -3.78 -11.62 1.70
CA ALA A 23 -3.01 -12.23 0.63
C ALA A 23 -3.53 -13.60 0.19
N THR A 24 -3.99 -14.41 1.15
CA THR A 24 -4.37 -15.81 0.90
C THR A 24 -5.87 -16.03 0.77
N GLY A 25 -6.68 -15.06 1.22
CA GLY A 25 -8.12 -15.19 1.39
C GLY A 25 -8.53 -16.09 2.57
N LEU A 26 -7.57 -16.60 3.36
CA LEU A 26 -7.84 -17.45 4.52
C LEU A 26 -8.37 -16.63 5.70
N ASN A 27 -9.07 -17.27 6.63
CA ASN A 27 -9.58 -16.62 7.83
C ASN A 27 -8.45 -16.10 8.73
N LEU A 28 -8.73 -15.03 9.48
CA LEU A 28 -7.83 -14.51 10.52
C LEU A 28 -7.55 -15.58 11.58
N CYS A 29 -6.30 -15.68 12.02
CA CYS A 29 -5.91 -16.52 13.14
C CYS A 29 -6.29 -15.87 14.47
N CYS A 30 -6.21 -14.54 14.54
CA CYS A 30 -6.58 -13.74 15.70
C CYS A 30 -8.09 -13.48 15.67
N GLY A 31 -8.83 -14.13 16.58
CA GLY A 31 -10.27 -13.90 16.71
C GLY A 31 -10.60 -12.48 17.18
N PRO A 32 -11.85 -12.01 16.95
CA PRO A 32 -12.29 -10.67 17.33
C PRO A 32 -12.16 -10.39 18.84
N GLU A 33 -12.37 -11.41 19.66
CA GLU A 33 -12.20 -11.31 21.12
C GLU A 33 -10.75 -10.98 21.52
N THR A 34 -9.77 -11.53 20.77
CA THR A 34 -8.36 -11.33 21.06
C THR A 34 -7.87 -9.96 20.61
N LEU A 35 -8.49 -9.37 19.58
CA LEU A 35 -8.18 -8.01 19.11
C LEU A 35 -8.48 -6.95 20.17
N GLU A 36 -9.57 -7.09 20.91
CA GLU A 36 -9.98 -6.11 21.93
C GLU A 36 -9.33 -6.35 23.30
N ALA A 37 -8.65 -7.48 23.49
CA ALA A 37 -8.00 -7.85 24.75
C ALA A 37 -6.76 -6.99 25.07
N VAL A 38 -6.14 -6.37 24.08
CA VAL A 38 -4.91 -5.58 24.24
C VAL A 38 -5.16 -4.13 23.84
N ARG A 39 -4.93 -3.20 24.78
CA ARG A 39 -5.05 -1.77 24.50
C ARG A 39 -4.14 -1.37 23.33
N MET A 40 -4.66 -0.50 22.45
CA MET A 40 -3.88 0.15 21.40
C MET A 40 -2.64 0.85 21.96
N VAL A 41 -1.60 0.92 21.13
CA VAL A 41 -0.41 1.73 21.40
C VAL A 41 -0.79 3.21 21.23
N ASP A 42 -0.34 4.05 22.16
CA ASP A 42 -0.57 5.50 22.16
C ASP A 42 0.76 6.26 22.30
N LEU A 43 0.73 7.57 22.04
CA LEU A 43 1.92 8.44 22.12
C LEU A 43 2.44 8.58 23.56
N ASP A 44 1.54 8.56 24.55
CA ASP A 44 1.88 8.71 25.97
C ASP A 44 2.51 7.44 26.59
N ASP A 45 2.50 6.32 25.86
CA ASP A 45 2.98 5.02 26.37
C ASP A 45 4.51 4.95 26.54
N GLU A 46 5.26 5.91 25.99
CA GLU A 46 6.73 5.99 26.09
C GLU A 46 7.21 6.68 27.38
N GLU A 47 6.38 7.51 28.04
CA GLU A 47 6.79 8.25 29.25
C GLU A 47 6.63 7.47 30.56
N SER A 48 5.82 6.40 30.58
CA SER A 48 5.45 5.69 31.82
C SER A 48 6.46 4.63 32.31
N GLY A 49 7.72 4.71 31.87
CA GLY A 49 8.79 3.77 32.23
C GLY A 49 9.51 4.06 33.57
N GLU A 50 9.24 5.19 34.24
CA GLU A 50 9.92 5.55 35.48
C GLU A 50 9.20 5.02 36.74
N LEU A 51 9.95 4.29 37.58
CA LEU A 51 9.51 3.77 38.88
C LEU A 51 8.98 4.89 39.81
N PRO A 52 7.99 4.62 40.67
CA PRO A 52 7.50 5.60 41.63
C PRO A 52 8.50 5.74 42.78
N GLY A 53 9.45 6.65 42.62
CA GLY A 53 10.51 6.92 43.59
C GLY A 53 10.86 8.39 43.68
N GLY A 54 9.99 9.16 44.33
CA GLY A 54 10.38 10.33 45.12
C GLY A 54 10.90 11.57 44.39
N THR A 55 10.18 12.67 44.63
CA THR A 55 10.63 14.08 44.60
C THR A 55 10.84 14.81 43.26
N SER A 56 9.87 15.73 43.04
CA SER A 56 10.00 17.08 42.47
C SER A 56 9.44 17.28 41.05
N PRO A 57 8.49 18.23 40.85
CA PRO A 57 8.02 18.63 39.53
C PRO A 57 9.08 19.56 38.91
N SER A 58 10.16 18.96 38.41
CA SER A 58 11.08 19.66 37.54
C SER A 58 10.46 19.72 36.15
N ASN A 59 10.15 20.94 35.70
CA ASN A 59 9.87 21.27 34.30
C ASN A 59 11.08 20.87 33.43
N LYS A 60 11.22 19.57 33.13
CA LYS A 60 12.02 19.10 32.00
C LYS A 60 11.24 19.43 30.74
N SER A 61 11.50 20.64 30.26
CA SER A 61 11.20 21.14 28.95
C SER A 61 11.24 20.04 27.88
N MET A 62 10.13 19.96 27.15
CA MET A 62 9.89 19.26 25.89
C MET A 62 11.02 19.46 24.87
N ALA A 63 12.07 18.66 24.95
CA ALA A 63 13.14 18.63 23.95
C ALA A 63 13.38 17.23 23.36
N GLY A 64 12.62 16.22 23.78
CA GLY A 64 12.52 14.95 23.08
C GLY A 64 11.44 15.06 22.01
N GLY A 65 11.82 15.29 20.75
CA GLY A 65 10.88 15.21 19.63
C GLY A 65 10.15 13.86 19.65
N GLN A 66 8.88 13.84 19.22
CA GLN A 66 8.12 12.59 19.13
C GLN A 66 8.86 11.61 18.21
N SER A 67 8.81 10.31 18.55
CA SER A 67 9.39 9.27 17.69
C SER A 67 8.53 9.07 16.44
N VAL A 68 9.11 9.26 15.27
CA VAL A 68 8.52 8.94 13.96
C VAL A 68 8.17 7.46 13.91
N ALA A 69 9.03 6.59 14.46
CA ALA A 69 8.80 5.14 14.48
C ALA A 69 7.54 4.77 15.30
N ILE A 70 7.30 5.45 16.42
CA ILE A 70 6.09 5.26 17.22
C ILE A 70 4.85 5.79 16.48
N ILE A 71 4.91 6.97 15.89
CA ILE A 71 3.82 7.53 15.06
C ILE A 71 3.45 6.55 13.94
N TYR A 72 4.46 6.02 13.24
CA TYR A 72 4.28 5.01 12.20
C TYR A 72 3.60 3.75 12.72
N ALA A 73 4.08 3.22 13.85
CA ALA A 73 3.53 2.01 14.46
C ALA A 73 2.06 2.20 14.86
N ILE A 74 1.72 3.32 15.50
CA ILE A 74 0.33 3.65 15.87
C ILE A 74 -0.56 3.64 14.64
N GLY A 75 -0.17 4.37 13.58
CA GLY A 75 -0.93 4.43 12.33
C GLY A 75 -1.18 3.06 11.71
N ARG A 76 -0.11 2.28 11.56
CA ARG A 76 -0.16 0.93 11.02
C ARG A 76 -1.06 0.00 11.83
N PHE A 77 -0.97 0.04 13.15
CA PHE A 77 -1.75 -0.84 14.02
C PHE A 77 -3.24 -0.46 14.04
N GLN A 78 -3.56 0.84 13.97
CA GLN A 78 -4.94 1.28 13.86
C GLN A 78 -5.56 0.84 12.52
N ILE A 79 -4.82 0.95 11.41
CA ILE A 79 -5.25 0.42 10.11
C ILE A 79 -5.42 -1.10 10.15
N ALA A 80 -4.45 -1.83 10.71
CA ALA A 80 -4.54 -3.29 10.85
C ALA A 80 -5.80 -3.71 11.61
N ARG A 81 -6.13 -3.01 12.70
CA ARG A 81 -7.34 -3.31 13.50
C ARG A 81 -8.62 -3.16 12.67
N LEU A 82 -8.72 -2.10 11.87
CA LEU A 82 -9.90 -1.92 11.02
C LEU A 82 -9.93 -2.90 9.85
N GLN A 83 -8.79 -3.16 9.21
CA GLN A 83 -8.65 -4.19 8.18
C GLN A 83 -9.08 -5.57 8.70
N ALA A 84 -8.68 -5.95 9.92
CA ALA A 84 -9.13 -7.20 10.56
C ALA A 84 -10.66 -7.27 10.65
N ARG A 85 -11.30 -6.18 11.08
CA ARG A 85 -12.77 -6.13 11.14
C ARG A 85 -13.42 -6.21 9.77
N ILE A 86 -12.86 -5.56 8.75
CA ILE A 86 -13.35 -5.64 7.37
C ILE A 86 -13.25 -7.08 6.87
N VAL A 87 -12.08 -7.71 7.01
CA VAL A 87 -11.82 -9.09 6.59
C VAL A 87 -12.77 -10.06 7.31
N ALA A 88 -12.91 -9.96 8.63
CA ALA A 88 -13.84 -10.78 9.40
C ALA A 88 -15.29 -10.61 8.94
N HIS A 89 -15.69 -9.40 8.58
CA HIS A 89 -17.02 -9.12 8.05
C HIS A 89 -17.24 -9.72 6.66
N LEU A 90 -16.23 -9.63 5.78
CA LEU A 90 -16.29 -10.20 4.42
C LEU A 90 -16.26 -11.74 4.42
N GLN A 91 -15.60 -12.35 5.41
CA GLN A 91 -15.53 -13.80 5.58
C GLN A 91 -16.68 -14.39 6.41
N SER A 92 -17.56 -13.53 6.93
CA SER A 92 -18.74 -13.93 7.69
C SER A 92 -19.65 -14.82 6.82
N PRO A 93 -20.10 -16.00 7.30
CA PRO A 93 -21.05 -16.85 6.59
C PRO A 93 -22.36 -16.15 6.24
N GLN A 94 -22.75 -15.15 7.03
CA GLN A 94 -23.96 -14.35 6.85
C GLN A 94 -23.80 -13.26 5.77
N GLY A 95 -22.59 -13.08 5.24
CA GLY A 95 -22.26 -11.97 4.36
C GLY A 95 -22.21 -10.62 5.09
N PRO A 96 -21.87 -9.54 4.37
CA PRO A 96 -21.84 -8.21 4.95
C PRO A 96 -23.25 -7.71 5.23
N THR A 97 -23.58 -7.46 6.50
CA THR A 97 -24.83 -6.78 6.87
C THR A 97 -24.71 -5.29 6.56
N GLU A 98 -25.80 -4.68 6.10
CA GLU A 98 -25.85 -3.26 5.75
C GLU A 98 -25.42 -2.36 6.93
N GLU A 99 -25.99 -2.58 8.11
CA GLU A 99 -25.63 -1.84 9.34
C GLU A 99 -24.14 -2.03 9.69
N GLY A 100 -23.64 -3.26 9.56
CA GLY A 100 -22.24 -3.59 9.83
C GLY A 100 -21.31 -2.88 8.85
N PHE A 101 -21.68 -2.84 7.58
CA PHE A 101 -20.90 -2.17 6.54
C PHE A 101 -20.92 -0.65 6.69
N GLY A 102 -22.08 -0.04 6.93
CA GLY A 102 -22.19 1.40 7.21
C GLY A 102 -21.33 1.83 8.40
N LYS A 103 -21.28 1.00 9.46
CA LYS A 103 -20.38 1.20 10.60
C LYS A 103 -18.90 1.11 10.20
N LEU A 104 -18.52 0.14 9.35
CA LEU A 104 -17.13 0.03 8.87
C LEU A 104 -16.72 1.25 8.03
N VAL A 105 -17.61 1.78 7.18
CA VAL A 105 -17.36 3.00 6.40
C VAL A 105 -17.20 4.21 7.32
N ALA A 106 -18.07 4.37 8.32
CA ALA A 106 -17.96 5.46 9.30
C ALA A 106 -16.65 5.37 10.10
N ASP A 107 -16.28 4.17 10.55
CA ASP A 107 -15.03 3.94 11.28
C ASP A 107 -13.80 4.22 10.39
N ALA A 108 -13.87 3.89 9.10
CA ALA A 108 -12.80 4.19 8.14
C ALA A 108 -12.62 5.69 7.93
N LYS A 109 -13.72 6.44 7.75
CA LYS A 109 -13.70 7.90 7.64
C LYS A 109 -13.04 8.54 8.87
N LEU A 110 -13.47 8.12 10.07
CA LEU A 110 -12.88 8.60 11.34
C LEU A 110 -11.40 8.22 11.47
N LEU A 111 -11.03 7.00 11.08
CA LEU A 111 -9.63 6.56 11.12
C LEU A 111 -8.75 7.36 10.15
N LEU A 112 -9.22 7.63 8.93
CA LEU A 112 -8.42 8.40 7.98
C LEU A 112 -8.24 9.86 8.43
N GLN A 113 -9.21 10.45 9.11
CA GLN A 113 -9.03 11.75 9.77
C GLN A 113 -7.95 11.69 10.86
N LYS A 114 -7.97 10.66 11.71
CA LYS A 114 -6.91 10.44 12.72
C LYS A 114 -5.55 10.21 12.08
N MET A 115 -5.52 9.52 10.95
CA MET A 115 -4.29 9.31 10.17
C MET A 115 -3.73 10.62 9.63
N ASN A 116 -4.58 11.52 9.15
CA ASN A 116 -4.16 12.86 8.74
C ASN A 116 -3.54 13.64 9.91
N SER A 117 -4.14 13.54 11.12
CA SER A 117 -3.55 14.14 12.32
C SER A 117 -2.18 13.55 12.67
N LEU A 118 -2.02 12.22 12.58
CA LEU A 118 -0.73 11.56 12.83
C LEU A 118 0.33 11.94 11.79
N ILE A 119 -0.04 12.00 10.52
CA ILE A 119 0.85 12.45 9.43
C ILE A 119 1.31 13.89 9.67
N ALA A 120 0.41 14.77 10.12
CA ALA A 120 0.71 16.17 10.41
C ALA A 120 1.71 16.36 11.57
N LEU A 121 1.87 15.37 12.47
CA LEU A 121 2.88 15.41 13.54
C LEU A 121 4.31 15.17 13.03
N VAL A 122 4.46 14.60 11.84
CA VAL A 122 5.77 14.25 11.26
C VAL A 122 6.24 15.40 10.36
N SER A 123 7.32 16.07 10.76
CA SER A 123 7.94 17.15 9.98
C SER A 123 8.62 16.64 8.71
N THR A 124 8.52 17.38 7.60
CA THR A 124 9.03 16.99 6.28
C THR A 124 9.20 18.20 5.37
N GLN A 125 10.09 18.07 4.38
CA GLN A 125 10.20 18.98 3.25
C GLN A 125 9.70 18.30 1.96
N GLY A 126 8.84 19.01 1.21
CA GLY A 126 8.19 18.50 0.00
C GLY A 126 6.76 17.99 0.29
N VAL A 127 6.27 17.11 -0.57
CA VAL A 127 4.92 16.52 -0.48
C VAL A 127 5.05 14.99 -0.52
N PRO A 128 5.50 14.35 0.60
CA PRO A 128 5.67 12.91 0.64
C PRO A 128 4.37 12.15 0.37
N GLU A 129 3.20 12.75 0.62
CA GLU A 129 1.89 12.16 0.31
C GLU A 129 1.73 11.87 -1.19
N LYS A 130 2.56 12.49 -2.05
CA LYS A 130 2.63 12.25 -3.49
C LYS A 130 3.88 11.48 -3.93
N GLY A 131 4.66 10.97 -2.97
CA GLY A 131 5.95 10.34 -3.22
C GLY A 131 7.09 11.32 -3.49
N TYR A 132 6.83 12.64 -3.49
CA TYR A 132 7.84 13.65 -3.79
C TYR A 132 8.50 14.18 -2.51
N ILE A 133 9.82 14.06 -2.45
CA ILE A 133 10.64 14.65 -1.39
C ILE A 133 11.56 15.73 -1.96
N SER A 134 12.00 16.65 -1.10
CA SER A 134 12.99 17.66 -1.47
C SER A 134 14.23 17.03 -2.11
N SER A 135 14.80 17.69 -3.13
CA SER A 135 16.04 17.26 -3.80
C SER A 135 17.22 17.14 -2.81
N ARG A 136 17.17 17.91 -1.71
CA ARG A 136 18.14 17.82 -0.60
C ARG A 136 18.09 16.47 0.11
N LEU A 137 16.94 15.79 0.10
CA LEU A 137 16.75 14.48 0.69
C LEU A 137 16.85 13.35 -0.34
N ALA A 138 16.48 13.57 -1.61
CA ALA A 138 16.38 12.50 -2.62
C ALA A 138 17.66 11.67 -2.84
N ASN A 139 18.84 12.31 -2.77
CA ASN A 139 20.12 11.71 -3.13
C ASN A 139 21.03 11.41 -1.93
N VAL A 140 20.52 11.54 -0.71
CA VAL A 140 21.31 11.27 0.50
C VAL A 140 21.40 9.77 0.77
N SER A 141 22.40 9.36 1.55
CA SER A 141 22.56 7.97 1.97
C SER A 141 22.89 7.88 3.45
N PRO A 142 22.61 6.75 4.13
CA PRO A 142 22.95 6.60 5.55
C PRO A 142 24.44 6.75 5.84
N PHE A 143 25.29 6.43 4.87
CA PHE A 143 26.75 6.54 4.99
C PHE A 143 27.25 7.98 4.90
N THR A 144 26.56 8.83 4.12
CA THR A 144 26.97 10.22 3.87
C THR A 144 26.25 11.21 4.77
N HIS A 145 25.00 10.93 5.15
CA HIS A 145 24.14 11.82 5.90
C HIS A 145 23.39 11.08 7.03
N PRO A 146 24.08 10.43 7.98
CA PRO A 146 23.45 9.58 9.01
C PRO A 146 22.46 10.36 9.88
N SER A 147 22.65 11.67 10.07
CA SER A 147 21.71 12.52 10.81
C SER A 147 20.33 12.60 10.18
N LEU A 148 20.22 12.48 8.85
CA LEU A 148 18.94 12.52 8.12
C LEU A 148 18.17 11.20 8.18
N TYR A 149 18.71 10.17 8.83
CA TYR A 149 18.05 8.87 9.02
C TYR A 149 17.67 8.62 10.49
N LYS A 150 17.77 9.64 11.34
CA LYS A 150 17.40 9.55 12.75
C LYS A 150 15.89 9.54 12.93
N ASP A 151 15.47 8.92 14.02
CA ASP A 151 14.09 8.94 14.50
C ASP A 151 13.81 10.26 15.23
N ASP A 152 13.34 11.26 14.49
CA ASP A 152 13.03 12.59 15.00
C ASP A 152 11.86 13.20 14.21
N ALA A 153 10.70 13.35 14.83
CA ALA A 153 9.52 13.92 14.17
C ALA A 153 9.56 15.45 14.07
N SER A 154 10.46 16.12 14.79
CA SER A 154 10.58 17.58 14.79
C SER A 154 11.36 18.11 13.58
N GLN A 155 12.19 17.27 12.96
CA GLN A 155 13.06 17.65 11.85
C GLN A 155 12.68 16.91 10.57
N PRO A 156 12.85 17.54 9.39
CA PRO A 156 12.68 16.86 8.12
C PRO A 156 13.81 15.84 7.92
N THR A 157 13.48 14.55 8.09
CA THR A 157 14.38 13.42 7.88
C THR A 157 13.90 12.55 6.73
N VAL A 158 14.79 11.71 6.18
CA VAL A 158 14.41 10.68 5.20
C VAL A 158 13.43 9.68 5.84
N PHE A 159 13.65 9.32 7.11
CA PHE A 159 12.75 8.40 7.81
C PHE A 159 11.36 9.00 8.04
N ALA A 160 11.28 10.30 8.33
CA ALA A 160 10.03 11.05 8.42
C ALA A 160 9.27 11.07 7.08
N ALA A 161 9.97 11.39 5.99
CA ALA A 161 9.36 11.39 4.66
C ALA A 161 8.87 9.98 4.25
N TRP A 162 9.70 8.95 4.47
CA TRP A 162 9.33 7.55 4.25
C TRP A 162 8.07 7.16 5.04
N THR A 163 8.02 7.55 6.33
CA THR A 163 6.88 7.25 7.21
C THR A 163 5.59 7.85 6.68
N ARG A 164 5.62 9.11 6.23
CA ARG A 164 4.45 9.78 5.66
C ARG A 164 3.98 9.15 4.36
N ILE A 165 4.90 8.76 3.48
CA ILE A 165 4.59 7.97 2.27
C ILE A 165 3.88 6.68 2.67
N MET A 166 4.45 5.90 3.59
CA MET A 166 3.90 4.61 3.98
C MET A 166 2.53 4.72 4.66
N LEU A 167 2.34 5.70 5.55
CA LEU A 167 1.03 5.97 6.14
C LEU A 167 0.01 6.33 5.06
N THR A 168 0.40 7.12 4.06
CA THR A 168 -0.45 7.48 2.93
C THR A 168 -0.83 6.26 2.09
N LEU A 169 0.14 5.41 1.74
CA LEU A 169 -0.13 4.15 1.03
C LEU A 169 -1.10 3.25 1.81
N MET A 170 -0.96 3.15 3.13
CA MET A 170 -1.90 2.40 3.95
C MET A 170 -3.32 3.00 3.98
N LYS A 171 -3.48 4.33 3.88
CA LYS A 171 -4.80 4.96 3.71
C LYS A 171 -5.47 4.46 2.42
N PHE A 172 -4.73 4.46 1.32
CA PHE A 172 -5.22 3.95 0.05
C PHE A 172 -5.57 2.45 0.13
N GLU A 173 -4.73 1.62 0.75
CA GLU A 173 -5.01 0.19 0.95
C GLU A 173 -6.32 -0.06 1.67
N LEU A 174 -6.60 0.72 2.74
CA LEU A 174 -7.85 0.60 3.48
C LEU A 174 -9.06 0.92 2.60
N VAL A 175 -9.01 1.99 1.81
CA VAL A 175 -10.11 2.42 0.93
C VAL A 175 -10.32 1.41 -0.20
N ILE A 176 -9.24 0.93 -0.81
CA ILE A 176 -9.27 -0.10 -1.85
C ILE A 176 -9.88 -1.39 -1.29
N LEU A 177 -9.49 -1.80 -0.07
CA LEU A 177 -10.04 -2.99 0.60
C LEU A 177 -11.55 -2.85 0.88
N LEU A 178 -12.02 -1.65 1.26
CA LEU A 178 -13.44 -1.38 1.48
C LEU A 178 -14.26 -1.37 0.19
N ARG A 179 -13.69 -0.82 -0.90
CA ARG A 179 -14.38 -0.66 -2.19
C ARG A 179 -14.45 -1.96 -2.98
N LYS A 180 -13.36 -2.73 -3.01
CA LYS A 180 -13.19 -3.90 -3.88
C LYS A 180 -14.35 -4.91 -3.83
N PRO A 181 -14.92 -5.29 -2.66
CA PRO A 181 -16.01 -6.26 -2.60
C PRO A 181 -17.30 -5.81 -3.31
N PHE A 182 -17.46 -4.51 -3.56
CA PHE A 182 -18.67 -3.91 -4.14
C PHE A 182 -18.46 -3.43 -5.57
N LEU A 183 -17.37 -3.84 -6.21
CA LEU A 183 -17.22 -3.63 -7.65
C LEU A 183 -18.29 -4.42 -8.38
N VAL A 184 -19.07 -3.71 -9.20
CA VAL A 184 -20.03 -4.31 -10.13
C VAL A 184 -19.23 -5.18 -11.12
N PRO A 185 -19.77 -6.32 -11.59
CA PRO A 185 -19.16 -7.06 -12.68
C PRO A 185 -18.78 -6.16 -13.85
N LEU A 186 -17.64 -6.45 -14.46
CA LEU A 186 -17.15 -5.71 -15.62
C LEU A 186 -18.15 -5.85 -16.76
N ASP A 187 -18.78 -4.73 -17.11
CA ASP A 187 -19.73 -4.63 -18.21
C ASP A 187 -19.45 -3.34 -18.96
N THR A 188 -18.97 -3.49 -20.19
CA THR A 188 -18.52 -2.40 -21.06
C THR A 188 -19.68 -1.52 -21.52
N ALA A 189 -20.89 -2.09 -21.58
CA ALA A 189 -22.12 -1.42 -21.97
C ALA A 189 -22.77 -0.66 -20.81
N ASN A 190 -22.44 -1.02 -19.56
CA ASN A 190 -23.02 -0.40 -18.37
C ASN A 190 -22.21 0.84 -17.92
N PRO A 191 -22.77 2.06 -18.01
CA PRO A 191 -22.09 3.28 -17.59
C PRO A 191 -21.73 3.29 -16.09
N GLN A 192 -22.56 2.65 -15.25
CA GLN A 192 -22.33 2.59 -13.81
C GLN A 192 -21.19 1.62 -13.47
N SER A 193 -21.07 0.51 -14.20
CA SER A 193 -19.91 -0.39 -14.09
C SER A 193 -18.63 0.38 -14.43
N ARG A 194 -18.62 1.06 -15.59
CA ARG A 194 -17.49 1.91 -16.00
C ARG A 194 -17.13 2.94 -14.93
N LYS A 195 -18.09 3.71 -14.43
CA LYS A 195 -17.87 4.73 -13.40
C LYS A 195 -17.25 4.14 -12.12
N SER A 196 -17.81 3.04 -11.61
CA SER A 196 -17.32 2.38 -10.39
C SER A 196 -15.88 1.87 -10.57
N TRP A 197 -15.58 1.26 -11.71
CA TRP A 197 -14.26 0.77 -12.05
C TRP A 197 -13.24 1.90 -12.28
N THR A 198 -13.61 2.98 -12.98
CA THR A 198 -12.74 4.16 -13.13
C THR A 198 -12.36 4.73 -11.77
N SER A 199 -13.34 4.88 -10.86
CA SER A 199 -13.09 5.39 -9.50
C SER A 199 -12.07 4.54 -8.72
N ILE A 200 -12.19 3.20 -8.72
CA ILE A 200 -11.20 2.37 -8.00
C ILE A 200 -9.83 2.35 -8.70
N VAL A 201 -9.81 2.47 -10.03
CA VAL A 201 -8.55 2.50 -10.78
C VAL A 201 -7.80 3.80 -10.53
N GLN A 202 -8.49 4.94 -10.39
CA GLN A 202 -7.85 6.18 -9.98
C GLN A 202 -7.17 6.06 -8.59
N LEU A 203 -7.79 5.34 -7.64
CA LEU A 203 -7.14 5.03 -6.35
C LEU A 203 -5.89 4.17 -6.56
N CYS A 204 -5.98 3.14 -7.40
CA CYS A 204 -4.86 2.25 -7.71
C CYS A 204 -3.72 3.01 -8.41
N VAL A 205 -4.03 3.87 -9.39
CA VAL A 205 -3.07 4.70 -10.13
C VAL A 205 -2.34 5.66 -9.18
N ASN A 206 -3.06 6.33 -8.28
CA ASN A 206 -2.43 7.18 -7.27
C ASN A 206 -1.53 6.39 -6.32
N TYR A 207 -1.99 5.22 -5.87
CA TYR A 207 -1.17 4.33 -5.05
C TYR A 207 0.11 3.91 -5.79
N LEU A 208 0.00 3.46 -7.04
CA LEU A 208 1.14 2.99 -7.85
C LEU A 208 2.11 4.12 -8.16
N SER A 209 1.65 5.36 -8.38
CA SER A 209 2.55 6.49 -8.61
C SER A 209 3.40 6.80 -7.39
N ILE A 210 2.80 6.86 -6.20
CA ILE A 210 3.50 7.08 -4.93
C ILE A 210 4.47 5.92 -4.66
N TYR A 211 4.02 4.69 -4.88
CA TYR A 211 4.81 3.48 -4.70
C TYR A 211 6.04 3.45 -5.61
N LEU A 212 5.91 3.81 -6.89
CA LEU A 212 7.05 3.87 -7.81
C LEU A 212 8.06 4.95 -7.39
N GLN A 213 7.60 6.14 -6.97
CA GLN A 213 8.50 7.17 -6.46
C GLN A 213 9.30 6.69 -5.23
N LEU A 214 8.65 5.95 -4.33
CA LEU A 214 9.31 5.34 -3.17
C LEU A 214 10.44 4.38 -3.58
N HIS A 215 10.23 3.60 -4.64
CA HIS A 215 11.22 2.65 -5.16
C HIS A 215 12.35 3.30 -5.95
N GLN A 216 12.04 4.35 -6.71
CA GLN A 216 12.99 5.03 -7.60
C GLN A 216 13.90 6.00 -6.84
N THR A 217 13.49 6.46 -5.65
CA THR A 217 14.25 7.44 -4.85
C THR A 217 15.40 6.77 -4.09
N PRO A 218 16.68 7.11 -4.39
CA PRO A 218 17.84 6.45 -3.78
C PRO A 218 17.89 6.53 -2.25
N ALA A 219 17.45 7.65 -1.67
CA ALA A 219 17.45 7.85 -0.23
C ALA A 219 16.62 6.81 0.54
N PHE A 220 15.63 6.19 -0.11
CA PHE A 220 14.77 5.16 0.49
C PHE A 220 15.30 3.74 0.33
N ALA A 221 16.43 3.52 -0.34
CA ALA A 221 17.04 2.20 -0.49
C ALA A 221 17.16 1.38 0.83
N PRO A 222 17.48 1.98 2.00
CA PRO A 222 17.54 1.25 3.27
C PRO A 222 16.20 0.64 3.72
N TYR A 223 15.08 1.12 3.18
CA TYR A 223 13.73 0.70 3.54
C TYR A 223 13.08 -0.21 2.49
N ALA A 224 13.78 -0.55 1.40
CA ALA A 224 13.25 -1.36 0.31
C ALA A 224 12.74 -2.74 0.76
N TRP A 225 13.34 -3.32 1.81
CA TRP A 225 12.90 -4.59 2.41
C TRP A 225 11.43 -4.57 2.84
N PHE A 226 10.93 -3.39 3.24
CA PHE A 226 9.56 -3.22 3.69
C PHE A 226 8.58 -3.32 2.51
N CYS A 227 8.93 -2.70 1.38
CA CYS A 227 8.10 -2.65 0.18
C CYS A 227 7.89 -4.03 -0.45
N CYS A 228 8.92 -4.90 -0.43
CA CYS A 228 8.83 -6.26 -0.97
C CYS A 228 7.82 -7.17 -0.23
N SER A 229 7.41 -6.79 0.98
CA SER A 229 6.47 -7.57 1.80
C SER A 229 5.01 -7.11 1.66
N HIS A 230 4.74 -6.06 0.87
CA HIS A 230 3.39 -5.48 0.74
C HIS A 230 2.68 -6.03 -0.49
N TYR A 231 1.44 -6.51 -0.28
CA TYR A 231 0.58 -7.02 -1.36
C TYR A 231 -0.19 -5.91 -2.11
N GLY A 232 -0.25 -4.71 -1.53
CA GLY A 232 -0.97 -3.55 -2.09
C GLY A 232 -0.62 -3.24 -3.55
N PRO A 233 0.67 -3.16 -3.96
CA PRO A 233 1.02 -2.85 -5.35
C PRO A 233 0.54 -3.92 -6.32
N SER A 234 0.71 -5.21 -5.99
CA SER A 234 0.22 -6.33 -6.81
C SER A 234 -1.30 -6.29 -6.99
N GLN A 235 -2.05 -5.94 -5.94
CA GLN A 235 -3.49 -5.77 -6.01
C GLN A 235 -3.89 -4.59 -6.91
N CYS A 236 -3.19 -3.47 -6.82
CA CYS A 236 -3.43 -2.30 -7.65
C CYS A 236 -3.14 -2.60 -9.14
N VAL A 237 -2.05 -3.32 -9.43
CA VAL A 237 -1.72 -3.78 -10.78
C VAL A 237 -2.81 -4.69 -11.33
N PHE A 238 -3.27 -5.68 -10.55
CA PHE A 238 -4.35 -6.57 -10.96
C PHE A 238 -5.64 -5.82 -11.33
N ILE A 239 -6.11 -4.93 -10.44
CA ILE A 239 -7.34 -4.15 -10.67
C ILE A 239 -7.19 -3.27 -11.92
N THR A 240 -6.03 -2.65 -12.10
CA THR A 240 -5.73 -1.78 -13.24
C THR A 240 -5.69 -2.57 -14.56
N LEU A 241 -5.05 -3.75 -14.58
CA LEU A 241 -5.03 -4.62 -15.76
C LEU A 241 -6.45 -5.07 -16.17
N MET A 242 -7.29 -5.45 -15.21
CA MET A 242 -8.68 -5.81 -15.47
C MET A 242 -9.49 -4.66 -16.08
N TYR A 243 -9.25 -3.44 -15.59
CA TYR A 243 -9.87 -2.23 -16.14
C TYR A 243 -9.38 -1.93 -17.56
N LEU A 244 -8.07 -1.90 -17.78
CA LEU A 244 -7.47 -1.61 -19.09
C LEU A 244 -7.93 -2.60 -20.16
N HIS A 245 -8.06 -3.88 -19.80
CA HIS A 245 -8.58 -4.90 -20.71
C HIS A 245 -10.05 -4.67 -21.07
N SER A 246 -10.85 -4.19 -20.14
CA SER A 246 -12.30 -4.05 -20.32
C SER A 246 -12.71 -2.70 -20.93
N PHE A 247 -11.93 -1.65 -20.72
CA PHE A 247 -12.26 -0.29 -21.15
C PHE A 247 -11.09 0.34 -21.93
N PRO A 248 -10.80 -0.13 -23.16
CA PRO A 248 -9.64 0.31 -23.96
C PRO A 248 -9.75 1.73 -24.52
N ASP A 249 -10.90 2.39 -24.39
CA ASP A 249 -11.15 3.75 -24.91
C ASP A 249 -11.21 4.84 -23.82
N ALA A 250 -10.92 4.50 -22.56
CA ALA A 250 -10.94 5.46 -21.46
C ALA A 250 -9.76 6.46 -21.52
N GLY A 251 -10.00 7.73 -21.18
CA GLY A 251 -8.97 8.79 -21.28
C GLY A 251 -7.77 8.60 -20.33
N GLU A 252 -7.93 7.88 -19.22
CA GLU A 252 -6.90 7.67 -18.20
C GLU A 252 -5.95 6.50 -18.48
N ILE A 253 -6.09 5.87 -19.65
CA ILE A 253 -5.36 4.64 -20.01
C ILE A 253 -3.85 4.85 -20.02
N PHE A 254 -3.35 5.97 -20.53
CA PHE A 254 -1.90 6.14 -20.72
C PHE A 254 -1.12 6.13 -19.41
N LEU A 255 -1.59 6.89 -18.42
CA LEU A 255 -0.94 6.93 -17.10
C LEU A 255 -1.07 5.58 -16.39
N ALA A 256 -2.27 5.00 -16.40
CA ALA A 256 -2.52 3.69 -15.79
C ALA A 256 -1.65 2.59 -16.40
N ARG A 257 -1.53 2.58 -17.74
CA ARG A 257 -0.68 1.65 -18.49
C ARG A 257 0.78 1.84 -18.14
N TYR A 258 1.29 3.07 -18.22
CA TYR A 258 2.68 3.39 -17.88
C TYR A 258 3.06 2.91 -16.48
N LEU A 259 2.23 3.19 -15.47
CA LEU A 259 2.52 2.78 -14.09
C LEU A 259 2.52 1.26 -13.92
N VAL A 260 1.61 0.55 -14.61
CA VAL A 260 1.60 -0.92 -14.61
C VAL A 260 2.87 -1.46 -15.26
N ASP A 261 3.28 -0.91 -16.41
CA ASP A 261 4.48 -1.33 -17.14
C ASP A 261 5.73 -1.18 -16.26
N GLU A 262 5.87 -0.03 -15.60
CA GLU A 262 6.99 0.25 -14.68
C GLU A 262 7.03 -0.73 -13.49
N VAL A 263 5.88 -1.05 -12.89
CA VAL A 263 5.81 -1.99 -11.75
C VAL A 263 6.08 -3.42 -12.19
N ILE A 264 5.55 -3.85 -13.34
CA ILE A 264 5.83 -5.18 -13.90
C ILE A 264 7.32 -5.32 -14.22
N GLN A 265 7.93 -4.29 -14.82
CA GLN A 265 9.37 -4.26 -15.07
C GLN A 265 10.17 -4.30 -13.75
N HIS A 266 9.71 -3.61 -12.71
CA HIS A 266 10.32 -3.69 -11.38
C HIS A 266 10.27 -5.11 -10.81
N TYR A 267 9.14 -5.81 -10.91
CA TYR A 267 9.04 -7.20 -10.48
C TYR A 267 9.95 -8.13 -11.30
N ALA A 268 9.95 -7.97 -12.63
CA ALA A 268 10.78 -8.76 -13.51
C ALA A 268 12.26 -8.61 -13.15
N THR A 269 12.75 -7.36 -13.01
CA THR A 269 14.15 -7.10 -12.60
C THR A 269 14.46 -7.68 -11.24
N HIS A 270 13.61 -7.45 -10.22
CA HIS A 270 13.83 -7.94 -8.86
C HIS A 270 14.01 -9.46 -8.80
N TYR A 271 13.18 -10.23 -9.53
CA TYR A 271 13.25 -11.69 -9.55
C TYR A 271 14.22 -12.25 -10.61
N GLN A 272 14.68 -11.44 -11.58
CA GLN A 272 15.68 -11.82 -12.58
C GLN A 272 17.13 -11.54 -12.13
N ILE A 273 17.39 -10.73 -11.08
CA ILE A 273 18.73 -10.35 -10.56
C ILE A 273 19.58 -11.56 -10.04
N SER A 274 19.25 -12.80 -10.39
CA SER A 274 20.07 -13.99 -10.11
C SER A 274 20.94 -14.49 -11.27
N ASP A 275 21.21 -13.70 -12.32
CA ASP A 275 22.24 -14.03 -13.33
C ASP A 275 23.20 -12.86 -13.64
N PRO A 276 24.25 -12.65 -12.82
CA PRO A 276 25.45 -11.93 -13.23
C PRO A 276 26.58 -12.89 -13.65
N SER A 277 26.28 -14.11 -14.11
CA SER A 277 27.31 -15.03 -14.65
C SER A 277 26.83 -15.79 -15.89
N SER A 278 26.63 -15.06 -16.98
CA SER A 278 26.66 -15.62 -18.34
C SER A 278 27.68 -14.87 -19.19
N THR A 279 28.87 -14.68 -18.65
CA THR A 279 30.08 -14.28 -19.37
C THR A 279 31.28 -14.96 -18.74
N SER A 280 31.47 -16.24 -19.08
CA SER A 280 32.74 -16.68 -19.67
C SER A 280 32.62 -18.14 -20.08
N SER A 281 32.71 -18.33 -21.39
CA SER A 281 33.15 -19.58 -21.97
C SER A 281 34.53 -19.94 -21.40
N THR A 282 34.62 -20.92 -20.51
CA THR A 282 35.78 -21.83 -20.47
C THR A 282 35.30 -23.18 -19.95
N LYS A 283 35.32 -24.17 -20.84
CA LYS A 283 35.18 -25.59 -20.50
C LYS A 283 36.17 -25.94 -19.40
N ASN A 284 35.74 -26.63 -18.35
CA ASN A 284 36.47 -27.76 -17.80
C ASN A 284 35.56 -28.62 -16.93
N ASN A 285 35.65 -29.92 -17.16
CA ASN A 285 34.91 -30.99 -16.50
C ASN A 285 35.36 -31.12 -15.03
N SER A 286 34.41 -31.11 -14.11
CA SER A 286 34.54 -31.71 -12.78
C SER A 286 33.14 -31.92 -12.21
N GLU A 287 32.78 -33.18 -11.95
CA GLU A 287 31.58 -33.57 -11.23
C GLU A 287 31.72 -33.13 -9.77
N GLU A 288 31.05 -32.03 -9.40
CA GLU A 288 30.77 -31.68 -8.01
C GLU A 288 29.27 -31.37 -7.86
N PRO A 289 28.64 -31.73 -6.72
CA PRO A 289 27.21 -31.58 -6.54
C PRO A 289 26.84 -30.10 -6.48
N ALA A 290 25.94 -29.71 -7.40
CA ALA A 290 25.44 -28.36 -7.56
C ALA A 290 24.97 -27.75 -6.24
N SER A 291 25.80 -26.85 -5.71
CA SER A 291 25.36 -25.82 -4.78
C SER A 291 24.36 -24.94 -5.53
N ASN A 292 23.08 -25.17 -5.31
CA ASN A 292 22.00 -24.33 -5.81
C ASN A 292 22.12 -22.92 -5.19
N GLY A 293 22.92 -22.06 -5.82
CA GLY A 293 22.82 -20.61 -5.65
C GLY A 293 21.38 -20.20 -5.97
N GLY A 294 20.60 -19.98 -4.92
CA GLY A 294 19.15 -19.90 -5.01
C GLY A 294 18.69 -18.74 -5.87
N LYS A 295 18.35 -19.01 -7.13
CA LYS A 295 17.55 -18.08 -7.94
C LYS A 295 16.27 -17.81 -7.16
N MET A 296 16.01 -16.55 -6.82
CA MET A 296 14.76 -16.20 -6.15
C MET A 296 13.62 -16.41 -7.15
N ARG A 297 12.99 -17.58 -7.09
CA ARG A 297 11.91 -17.95 -8.00
C ARG A 297 10.79 -16.93 -7.86
N MET A 298 10.42 -16.30 -8.98
CA MET A 298 9.31 -15.36 -9.02
C MET A 298 8.04 -16.03 -8.47
N PRO A 299 7.33 -15.43 -7.50
CA PRO A 299 6.08 -15.97 -6.98
C PRO A 299 5.05 -16.15 -8.09
N LEU A 300 4.21 -17.20 -7.98
CA LEU A 300 3.20 -17.51 -9.00
C LEU A 300 2.24 -16.34 -9.23
N ALA A 301 1.84 -15.62 -8.18
CA ALA A 301 0.96 -14.45 -8.30
C ALA A 301 1.57 -13.36 -9.21
N ILE A 302 2.87 -13.12 -9.10
CA ILE A 302 3.58 -12.15 -9.96
C ILE A 302 3.68 -12.67 -11.40
N GLN A 303 3.94 -13.97 -11.60
CA GLN A 303 3.89 -14.58 -12.94
C GLN A 303 2.55 -14.38 -13.62
N VAL A 304 1.45 -14.56 -12.89
CA VAL A 304 0.10 -14.32 -13.43
C VAL A 304 -0.09 -12.86 -13.82
N LEU A 305 0.42 -11.89 -13.04
CA LEU A 305 0.33 -10.47 -13.41
C LEU A 305 1.12 -10.14 -14.68
N VAL A 306 2.31 -10.72 -14.84
CA VAL A 306 3.12 -10.58 -16.06
C VAL A 306 2.38 -11.18 -17.26
N GLU A 307 1.81 -12.37 -17.11
CA GLU A 307 1.06 -13.01 -18.21
C GLU A 307 -0.20 -12.23 -18.60
N LEU A 308 -0.94 -11.68 -17.61
CA LEU A 308 -2.09 -10.82 -17.87
C LEU A 308 -1.68 -9.53 -18.59
N HIS A 309 -0.52 -8.98 -18.22
CA HIS A 309 0.08 -7.82 -18.87
C HIS A 309 0.44 -8.11 -20.34
N ASP A 310 1.11 -9.23 -20.63
CA ASP A 310 1.46 -9.64 -22.01
C ASP A 310 0.23 -9.87 -22.90
N ARG A 311 -0.85 -10.41 -22.31
CA ARG A 311 -2.13 -10.61 -23.02
C ARG A 311 -2.79 -9.30 -23.41
N LEU A 312 -2.63 -8.26 -22.60
CA LEU A 312 -3.17 -6.93 -22.90
C LEU A 312 -2.52 -6.35 -24.16
N ASP A 313 -1.20 -6.54 -24.34
CA ASP A 313 -0.48 -6.14 -25.57
C ASP A 313 -0.89 -6.97 -26.78
N SER A 314 -1.05 -8.28 -26.58
CA SER A 314 -1.41 -9.21 -27.65
C SER A 314 -2.82 -8.96 -28.22
N SER A 315 -3.70 -8.36 -27.42
CA SER A 315 -5.08 -8.04 -27.82
C SER A 315 -5.19 -6.79 -28.72
N GLY A 316 -4.12 -5.99 -28.85
CA GLY A 316 -4.14 -4.69 -29.58
C GLY A 316 -3.81 -4.76 -31.07
N GLY A 317 -3.52 -5.94 -31.64
CA GLY A 317 -3.25 -6.08 -33.07
C GLY A 317 -4.52 -6.04 -33.92
N PRO A 318 -4.50 -5.49 -35.16
CA PRO A 318 -5.62 -5.60 -36.08
C PRO A 318 -5.82 -7.07 -36.43
N SER A 319 -6.76 -7.72 -35.74
CA SER A 319 -7.10 -9.10 -35.99
C SER A 319 -7.85 -9.16 -37.33
N SER A 320 -7.12 -9.52 -38.38
CA SER A 320 -7.69 -10.01 -39.63
C SER A 320 -8.76 -11.04 -39.30
N ALA A 321 -9.99 -10.74 -39.74
CA ALA A 321 -11.14 -11.61 -39.64
C ALA A 321 -10.77 -13.05 -40.04
N ASN A 322 -10.80 -13.96 -39.07
CA ASN A 322 -11.10 -15.38 -39.21
C ASN A 322 -11.02 -16.03 -37.82
N ARG A 323 -12.02 -15.74 -36.96
CA ARG A 323 -12.32 -16.61 -35.82
C ARG A 323 -13.37 -17.61 -36.25
N THR A 324 -12.91 -18.73 -36.80
CA THR A 324 -13.65 -19.99 -36.81
C THR A 324 -13.86 -20.42 -35.36
N ASN A 325 -15.11 -20.66 -35.00
CA ASN A 325 -15.53 -21.28 -33.74
C ASN A 325 -14.74 -22.57 -33.49
N HIS A 326 -13.87 -22.57 -32.48
CA HIS A 326 -13.38 -23.79 -31.87
C HIS A 326 -14.02 -23.95 -30.49
N ASN A 327 -14.85 -24.98 -30.40
CA ASN A 327 -15.45 -25.51 -29.18
C ASN A 327 -14.35 -25.84 -28.16
N CYS A 328 -14.57 -25.41 -26.91
CA CYS A 328 -13.87 -25.98 -25.76
C CYS A 328 -14.35 -27.42 -25.55
N GLU A 329 -13.52 -28.40 -25.92
CA GLU A 329 -13.70 -29.79 -25.50
C GLU A 329 -13.22 -29.97 -24.06
N THR A 330 -14.11 -30.50 -23.23
CA THR A 330 -13.87 -30.95 -21.85
C THR A 330 -12.96 -32.18 -21.84
N PRO A 331 -11.95 -32.28 -20.95
CA PRO A 331 -11.13 -33.49 -20.84
C PRO A 331 -11.93 -34.67 -20.25
N PRO A 332 -11.62 -35.93 -20.64
CA PRO A 332 -12.41 -37.09 -20.24
C PRO A 332 -12.16 -37.47 -18.77
N ILE A 333 -13.26 -37.70 -18.05
CA ILE A 333 -13.27 -38.23 -16.69
C ILE A 333 -13.00 -39.73 -16.75
N VAL A 334 -11.90 -40.18 -16.14
CA VAL A 334 -11.62 -41.59 -15.87
C VAL A 334 -12.45 -42.03 -14.67
N THR A 335 -13.36 -42.99 -14.88
CA THR A 335 -14.18 -43.62 -13.86
C THR A 335 -13.41 -44.72 -13.13
N GLY A 336 -13.06 -44.46 -11.87
CA GLY A 336 -12.67 -45.47 -10.89
C GLY A 336 -13.51 -45.32 -9.61
N PRO A 337 -13.81 -46.40 -8.88
CA PRO A 337 -14.73 -46.36 -7.74
C PRO A 337 -14.09 -45.65 -6.52
N PRO A 338 -14.87 -44.91 -5.71
CA PRO A 338 -14.33 -44.12 -4.60
C PRO A 338 -14.13 -44.97 -3.33
N PRO A 339 -13.17 -44.62 -2.45
CA PRO A 339 -13.14 -45.13 -1.09
C PRO A 339 -14.15 -44.37 -0.22
N VAL A 340 -14.84 -45.12 0.63
CA VAL A 340 -15.80 -44.65 1.62
C VAL A 340 -15.10 -43.87 2.72
N VAL A 341 -15.34 -42.57 2.85
CA VAL A 341 -15.06 -41.79 4.08
C VAL A 341 -16.17 -40.75 4.30
N ALA A 342 -16.52 -40.60 5.58
CA ALA A 342 -17.72 -40.01 6.15
C ALA A 342 -18.04 -38.56 5.76
N ALA A 343 -19.35 -38.28 5.79
CA ALA A 343 -19.98 -36.99 5.54
C ALA A 343 -19.46 -35.88 6.46
N GLY A 344 -18.80 -34.89 5.86
CA GLY A 344 -18.59 -33.56 6.40
C GLY A 344 -19.14 -32.55 5.39
N SER A 345 -20.11 -31.75 5.80
CA SER A 345 -20.80 -30.74 5.02
C SER A 345 -19.83 -29.69 4.44
N LYS A 346 -19.70 -29.65 3.12
CA LYS A 346 -19.08 -28.54 2.38
C LYS A 346 -20.04 -27.35 2.31
N PRO A 347 -19.62 -26.12 2.68
CA PRO A 347 -20.32 -24.92 2.24
C PRO A 347 -19.90 -24.62 0.79
N GLY A 348 -20.88 -24.65 -0.12
CA GLY A 348 -20.68 -24.18 -1.49
C GLY A 348 -20.51 -22.66 -1.50
N LEU A 349 -19.50 -22.19 -2.23
CA LEU A 349 -19.30 -20.79 -2.56
C LEU A 349 -20.50 -20.31 -3.39
N ARG A 350 -21.39 -19.51 -2.81
CA ARG A 350 -22.48 -18.85 -3.55
C ARG A 350 -21.90 -17.67 -4.33
N ASN A 351 -21.94 -17.77 -5.65
CA ASN A 351 -21.82 -16.62 -6.53
C ASN A 351 -22.92 -15.60 -6.19
N SER A 352 -22.53 -14.33 -6.04
CA SER A 352 -23.36 -13.12 -6.07
C SER A 352 -24.82 -13.28 -5.62
N VAL A 353 -25.04 -13.23 -4.30
CA VAL A 353 -26.36 -12.95 -3.72
C VAL A 353 -26.65 -11.46 -3.90
N PHE A 354 -27.00 -11.08 -5.13
CA PHE A 354 -27.72 -9.84 -5.45
C PHE A 354 -28.77 -10.18 -6.51
N GLU A 355 -29.51 -11.29 -6.31
CA GLU A 355 -30.80 -11.45 -6.97
C GLU A 355 -31.80 -10.52 -6.28
N ALA A 356 -32.42 -9.67 -7.10
CA ALA A 356 -33.35 -8.64 -6.68
C ALA A 356 -34.65 -9.24 -6.13
N GLU A 357 -34.65 -9.63 -4.85
CA GLU A 357 -35.91 -9.75 -4.11
C GLU A 357 -36.40 -8.34 -3.75
N SER A 358 -37.57 -8.03 -4.31
CA SER A 358 -38.19 -6.71 -4.31
C SER A 358 -38.80 -6.42 -2.93
N ASP A 359 -38.01 -5.84 -2.02
CA ASP A 359 -38.50 -5.22 -0.79
C ASP A 359 -38.01 -3.76 -0.73
N SER A 360 -38.88 -2.85 -1.17
CA SER A 360 -38.58 -1.53 -1.75
C SER A 360 -38.14 -0.42 -0.78
N GLY A 361 -37.67 -0.75 0.42
CA GLY A 361 -37.28 0.25 1.43
C GLY A 361 -35.90 0.07 2.06
N ARG A 362 -35.33 -1.14 2.06
CA ARG A 362 -34.03 -1.42 2.72
C ARG A 362 -32.83 -1.28 1.79
N ASN A 363 -33.01 -1.51 0.50
CA ASN A 363 -31.89 -1.44 -0.45
C ASN A 363 -31.42 0.01 -0.71
N THR A 364 -32.26 1.01 -0.43
CA THR A 364 -31.91 2.42 -0.65
C THR A 364 -30.78 2.88 0.25
N ASP A 365 -30.84 2.53 1.54
CA ASP A 365 -29.88 2.97 2.55
C ASP A 365 -28.48 2.37 2.28
N PHE A 366 -28.41 1.11 1.86
CA PHE A 366 -27.17 0.47 1.44
C PHE A 366 -26.57 1.13 0.19
N LEU A 367 -27.39 1.40 -0.83
CA LEU A 367 -26.95 2.10 -2.04
C LEU A 367 -26.50 3.53 -1.73
N THR A 368 -27.14 4.22 -0.77
CA THR A 368 -26.67 5.54 -0.32
C THR A 368 -25.30 5.44 0.36
N THR A 369 -25.08 4.42 1.19
CA THR A 369 -23.79 4.17 1.84
C THR A 369 -22.69 3.89 0.80
N LEU A 370 -22.98 3.12 -0.24
CA LEU A 370 -22.04 2.86 -1.34
C LEU A 370 -21.73 4.12 -2.16
N SER A 371 -22.75 4.94 -2.43
CA SER A 371 -22.58 6.22 -3.14
C SER A 371 -21.76 7.22 -2.32
N ASP A 372 -22.02 7.31 -1.01
CA ASP A 372 -21.25 8.11 -0.06
C ASP A 372 -19.80 7.63 0.04
N LEU A 373 -19.57 6.31 0.06
CA LEU A 373 -18.23 5.72 0.00
C LEU A 373 -17.51 6.06 -1.31
N GLU A 374 -18.20 6.01 -2.46
CA GLU A 374 -17.64 6.39 -3.76
C GLU A 374 -17.25 7.88 -3.80
N ALA A 375 -18.15 8.76 -3.39
CA ALA A 375 -17.92 10.20 -3.32
C ALA A 375 -16.75 10.54 -2.39
N TRP A 376 -16.74 9.96 -1.18
CA TRP A 376 -15.65 10.13 -0.22
C TRP A 376 -14.32 9.61 -0.75
N SER A 377 -14.31 8.44 -1.40
CA SER A 377 -13.07 7.90 -1.99
C SER A 377 -12.52 8.79 -3.11
N SER A 378 -13.41 9.44 -3.86
CA SER A 378 -13.04 10.42 -4.90
C SER A 378 -12.45 11.69 -4.27
N MET A 379 -12.92 12.12 -3.10
CA MET A 379 -12.30 13.23 -2.37
C MET A 379 -10.87 12.94 -1.94
N ILE A 380 -10.54 11.69 -1.57
CA ILE A 380 -9.15 11.31 -1.21
C ILE A 380 -8.21 11.48 -2.41
N ILE A 381 -8.70 11.24 -3.62
CA ILE A 381 -7.95 11.49 -4.87
C ILE A 381 -7.75 13.00 -5.06
N LEU A 382 -8.82 13.79 -4.94
CA LEU A 382 -8.77 15.25 -5.13
C LEU A 382 -7.91 15.96 -4.08
N GLU A 383 -7.99 15.57 -2.81
CA GLU A 383 -7.09 16.07 -1.75
C GLU A 383 -5.62 15.86 -2.10
N SER A 384 -5.35 14.78 -2.84
CA SER A 384 -4.01 14.52 -3.32
C SER A 384 -3.66 15.55 -4.42
N ASP A 385 -4.54 15.80 -5.39
CA ASP A 385 -4.25 16.66 -6.55
C ASP A 385 -4.23 18.17 -6.25
N ASP A 386 -5.07 18.68 -5.34
CA ASP A 386 -5.15 20.10 -4.99
C ASP A 386 -3.86 20.66 -4.37
N ILE A 387 -3.03 19.82 -3.76
CA ILE A 387 -1.73 20.23 -3.19
C ILE A 387 -0.77 20.75 -4.28
N LEU A 388 -0.93 20.32 -5.54
CA LEU A 388 -0.12 20.78 -6.67
C LEU A 388 -0.62 22.10 -7.29
N ALA A 389 -1.88 22.47 -7.06
CA ALA A 389 -2.48 23.67 -7.62
C ALA A 389 -2.04 24.97 -6.90
N ASN A 390 -1.33 24.84 -5.77
CA ASN A 390 -0.85 25.97 -4.98
C ASN A 390 0.70 25.95 -4.87
N PRO A 391 1.43 26.37 -5.92
CA PRO A 391 2.89 26.30 -5.99
C PRO A 391 3.62 27.21 -4.99
N ASP A 392 2.91 28.08 -4.29
CA ASP A 392 3.49 28.98 -3.28
C ASP A 392 4.07 28.22 -2.07
N ASN A 393 3.70 26.95 -1.86
CA ASN A 393 4.33 26.07 -0.88
C ASN A 393 5.60 25.34 -1.37
N LEU A 394 5.91 25.40 -2.67
CA LEU A 394 7.09 24.76 -3.28
C LEU A 394 8.26 25.73 -3.51
N MET A 395 8.06 27.04 -3.33
CA MET A 395 8.97 28.08 -3.84
C MET A 395 9.63 28.99 -2.79
N THR A 396 9.45 28.78 -1.48
CA THR A 396 10.27 29.49 -0.47
C THR A 396 11.63 28.83 -0.29
N ASP A 397 12.49 28.97 -1.30
CA ASP A 397 13.92 28.66 -1.16
C ASP A 397 14.79 29.51 -2.10
N HIS A 398 14.46 30.80 -2.27
CA HIS A 398 15.38 31.78 -2.85
C HIS A 398 15.27 33.16 -2.21
N ALA A 399 16.14 33.41 -1.22
CA ALA A 399 16.61 34.73 -0.77
C ALA A 399 17.56 34.52 0.44
N ILE A 400 18.76 35.10 0.61
CA ILE A 400 19.54 36.15 -0.04
C ILE A 400 20.98 35.91 0.48
N MET A 401 21.97 35.78 -0.41
CA MET A 401 23.37 36.10 -0.07
C MET A 401 23.60 37.54 -0.52
N PRO A 402 23.87 38.51 0.37
CA PRO A 402 24.41 39.78 -0.06
C PRO A 402 25.94 39.70 0.00
N GLY A 403 26.56 39.70 -1.17
CA GLY A 403 27.95 40.13 -1.29
C GLY A 403 28.03 41.65 -1.17
N LEU A 404 28.94 42.14 -0.33
CA LEU A 404 29.63 43.46 -0.35
C LEU A 404 30.45 43.54 0.96
N GLY A 405 31.74 43.87 1.01
CA GLY A 405 32.58 44.40 -0.05
C GLY A 405 34.06 44.39 0.34
N ALA A 406 34.86 44.77 -0.66
CA ALA A 406 36.29 44.99 -0.55
C ALA A 406 36.60 46.16 0.40
N GLN A 407 37.56 45.95 1.31
CA GLN A 407 38.25 47.05 1.99
C GLN A 407 39.76 46.86 1.90
N LYS A 408 40.37 47.65 1.02
CA LYS A 408 41.80 47.98 1.05
C LYS A 408 42.10 48.74 2.35
N GLN A 409 43.05 48.26 3.14
CA GLN A 409 43.93 49.14 3.93
C GLN A 409 45.33 48.53 3.94
N GLY A 410 46.31 49.38 3.61
CA GLY A 410 47.72 49.05 3.62
C GLY A 410 48.44 49.57 4.86
N HIS A 411 49.66 49.06 5.01
CA HIS A 411 50.81 49.60 5.75
C HIS A 411 50.74 49.67 7.28
N GLN A 412 51.52 48.80 7.95
CA GLN A 412 52.84 49.18 8.48
C GLN A 412 53.64 47.94 8.92
N ALA A 413 54.93 47.95 8.58
CA ALA A 413 55.94 46.97 9.02
C ALA A 413 56.68 47.49 10.27
N PRO A 414 57.25 46.61 11.10
CA PRO A 414 57.95 47.03 12.32
C PRO A 414 59.42 47.36 12.06
N ARG A 415 59.92 48.36 12.79
CA ARG A 415 61.30 48.44 13.28
C ARG A 415 61.26 48.58 14.78
#